data_AF-A0A2N1RXR3-F1
#
_entry.id   AF-A0A2N1RXR3-F1
#
_cell.length_a   1.000
_cell.length_b   1.000
_cell.length_c   1.000
_cell.angle_alpha   90.00
_cell.angle_beta   90.00
_cell.angle_gamma   90.00
#
_symmetry.space_group_name_H-M   'P 1'
#
loop_
_entity.id
_entity.type
_entity.pdbx_description
1 polymer ?
#
loop_
_entity_poly.entity_id
_entity_poly.type
_entity_poly.pdbx_seq_one_letter_code
_entity_poly.pdbx_strand_id
1 'polypeptide(L)'
;MNKIINTFIIAIIFIQSIGLSAEESKNNKENEMRDLKKTLVESKRRINDTDTYRWKDSLRFLPEVSVSRRSPYDQVNSPDTETYVSASVTLNQFYDMTDIADKKKAERRKAVRKVESLGYSIEKLIERKYLMTDQIWKMKQIVKSIEEPIEAANRQEKVDQLQLQLNETFIEIEKLFAEIEYVCVEME
;
A
#
# COMPACT_ATOMS: atom_id res chain seq x y z
N MET A 1 -22.67 14.30 -0.18
CA MET A 1 -21.77 15.46 -0.38
C MET A 1 -20.32 15.11 -0.72
N ASN A 2 -19.82 13.90 -0.43
CA ASN A 2 -18.39 13.55 -0.65
C ASN A 2 -17.98 13.24 -2.10
N LYS A 3 -18.92 13.04 -3.03
CA LYS A 3 -18.59 12.77 -4.45
C LYS A 3 -18.30 14.03 -5.26
N ILE A 4 -18.77 15.20 -4.83
CA ILE A 4 -18.58 16.48 -5.54
C ILE A 4 -17.20 17.09 -5.22
N ILE A 5 -16.64 16.78 -4.05
CA ILE A 5 -15.33 17.28 -3.62
C ILE A 5 -14.20 16.62 -4.43
N ASN A 6 -14.32 15.32 -4.75
CA ASN A 6 -13.29 14.61 -5.54
C ASN A 6 -13.25 15.06 -7.01
N THR A 7 -14.38 15.47 -7.61
CA THR A 7 -14.39 16.01 -8.98
C THR A 7 -13.85 17.44 -9.05
N PHE A 8 -13.99 18.24 -8.00
CA PHE A 8 -13.41 19.59 -7.95
C PHE A 8 -11.88 19.59 -7.83
N ILE A 9 -11.29 18.62 -7.13
CA ILE A 9 -9.82 18.49 -7.02
C ILE A 9 -9.20 18.12 -8.37
N ILE A 10 -9.86 17.26 -9.16
CA ILE A 10 -9.40 16.86 -10.50
C ILE A 10 -9.45 18.04 -11.49
N ALA A 11 -10.45 18.92 -11.39
CA ALA A 11 -10.54 20.13 -12.23
C ALA A 11 -9.47 21.18 -11.89
N ILE A 12 -9.07 21.30 -10.62
CA ILE A 12 -8.02 22.24 -10.19
C ILE A 12 -6.64 21.79 -10.73
N ILE A 13 -6.38 20.47 -10.79
CA ILE A 13 -5.15 19.91 -11.38
C ILE A 13 -5.08 20.21 -12.88
N PHE A 14 -6.21 20.19 -13.59
CA PHE A 14 -6.25 20.54 -15.02
C PHE A 14 -6.02 22.03 -15.29
N ILE A 15 -6.54 22.93 -14.44
CA ILE A 15 -6.43 24.39 -14.65
C ILE A 15 -5.06 24.93 -14.23
N GLN A 16 -4.39 24.32 -13.24
CA GLN A 16 -3.05 24.75 -12.80
C GLN A 16 -1.92 24.36 -13.76
N SER A 17 -2.20 23.57 -14.80
CA SER A 17 -1.20 23.13 -15.79
C SER A 17 -0.73 24.23 -16.78
N ILE A 18 -1.24 25.47 -16.66
CA ILE A 18 -1.08 26.52 -17.70
C ILE A 18 -0.13 27.67 -17.33
N GLY A 19 0.39 27.77 -16.10
CA GLY A 19 1.32 28.89 -15.83
C GLY A 19 1.86 29.05 -14.42
N LEU A 20 2.34 27.98 -13.79
CA LEU A 20 3.01 28.11 -12.49
C LEU A 20 4.46 28.57 -12.69
N SER A 21 4.83 29.62 -11.96
CA SER A 21 6.20 30.14 -11.89
C SER A 21 7.15 29.03 -11.42
N ALA A 22 8.43 29.07 -11.85
CA ALA A 22 9.45 28.10 -11.47
C ALA A 22 9.61 27.95 -9.94
N GLU A 23 9.20 28.96 -9.17
CA GLU A 23 9.23 28.98 -7.71
C GLU A 23 8.03 28.23 -7.08
N GLU A 24 6.83 28.35 -7.67
CA GLU A 24 5.66 27.56 -7.24
C GLU A 24 5.81 26.08 -7.58
N SER A 25 6.46 25.77 -8.70
CA SER A 25 6.77 24.40 -9.10
C SER A 25 7.66 23.67 -8.08
N LYS A 26 8.66 24.38 -7.51
CA LYS A 26 9.52 23.83 -6.45
C LYS A 26 8.75 23.58 -5.16
N ASN A 27 7.94 24.54 -4.73
CA ASN A 27 7.11 24.39 -3.53
C ASN A 27 6.13 23.21 -3.67
N ASN A 28 5.55 23.02 -4.86
CA ASN A 28 4.65 21.91 -5.13
C ASN A 28 5.40 20.56 -5.10
N LYS A 29 6.61 20.48 -5.68
CA LYS A 29 7.46 19.28 -5.59
C LYS A 29 7.75 18.92 -4.12
N GLU A 30 8.13 19.89 -3.31
CA GLU A 30 8.45 19.65 -1.90
C GLU A 30 7.24 19.20 -1.08
N ASN A 31 6.06 19.78 -1.35
CA ASN A 31 4.82 19.37 -0.70
C ASN A 31 4.44 17.94 -1.09
N GLU A 32 4.49 17.59 -2.38
CA GLU A 32 4.19 16.24 -2.86
C GLU A 32 5.18 15.19 -2.29
N MET A 33 6.45 15.57 -2.15
CA MET A 33 7.46 14.72 -1.52
C MET A 33 7.21 14.54 -0.01
N ARG A 34 6.72 15.58 0.67
CA ARG A 34 6.32 15.50 2.08
C ARG A 34 5.11 14.59 2.26
N ASP A 35 4.12 14.69 1.39
CA ASP A 35 2.93 13.85 1.40
C ASP A 35 3.30 12.38 1.15
N LEU A 36 4.18 12.10 0.19
CA LEU A 36 4.72 10.74 -0.02
C LEU A 36 5.36 10.19 1.27
N LYS A 37 6.23 10.97 1.92
CA LYS A 37 6.87 10.54 3.18
C LYS A 37 5.86 10.24 4.27
N LYS A 38 4.81 11.08 4.39
CA LYS A 38 3.73 10.87 5.36
C LYS A 38 2.99 9.57 5.08
N THR A 39 2.60 9.33 3.83
CA THR A 39 1.92 8.09 3.41
C THR A 39 2.79 6.87 3.69
N LEU A 40 4.09 6.92 3.38
CA LEU A 40 5.00 5.80 3.65
C LEU A 40 5.13 5.49 5.15
N VAL A 41 5.19 6.51 6.01
CA VAL A 41 5.23 6.33 7.46
C VAL A 41 3.92 5.71 7.95
N GLU A 42 2.78 6.18 7.45
CA GLU A 42 1.45 5.65 7.79
C GLU A 42 1.28 4.20 7.34
N SER A 43 1.65 3.88 6.10
CA SER A 43 1.61 2.52 5.57
C SER A 43 2.50 1.55 6.36
N LYS A 44 3.74 1.95 6.69
CA LYS A 44 4.63 1.14 7.53
C LYS A 44 4.05 0.92 8.92
N ARG A 45 3.42 1.94 9.50
CA ARG A 45 2.75 1.83 10.79
C ARG A 45 1.60 0.83 10.73
N ARG A 46 0.71 0.92 9.73
CA ARG A 46 -0.40 -0.03 9.53
C ARG A 46 0.07 -1.48 9.45
N ILE A 47 1.13 -1.74 8.67
CA ILE A 47 1.72 -3.09 8.53
C ILE A 47 2.31 -3.61 9.85
N ASN A 48 2.88 -2.72 10.66
CA ASN A 48 3.49 -3.10 11.93
C ASN A 48 2.43 -3.32 13.03
N ASP A 49 1.38 -2.51 13.03
CA ASP A 49 0.26 -2.56 13.99
C ASP A 49 -0.68 -3.75 13.74
N THR A 50 -0.49 -4.49 12.63
CA THR A 50 -1.25 -5.71 12.32
C THR A 50 -1.07 -6.81 13.38
N ASP A 51 -2.19 -7.42 13.78
CA ASP A 51 -2.21 -8.56 14.69
C ASP A 51 -1.43 -9.77 14.17
N THR A 52 -0.72 -10.40 15.10
CA THR A 52 0.08 -11.61 14.82
C THR A 52 -0.81 -12.84 14.66
N TYR A 53 -1.89 -12.93 15.43
CA TYR A 53 -2.80 -14.07 15.44
C TYR A 53 -4.16 -13.66 14.90
N ARG A 54 -4.76 -14.49 14.04
CA ARG A 54 -6.14 -14.29 13.58
C ARG A 54 -7.10 -15.08 14.46
N TRP A 55 -8.38 -14.70 14.48
CA TRP A 55 -9.39 -15.43 15.25
C TRP A 55 -9.49 -16.91 14.87
N LYS A 56 -9.21 -17.27 13.62
CA LYS A 56 -9.13 -18.68 13.17
C LYS A 56 -8.02 -19.49 13.85
N ASP A 57 -6.97 -18.82 14.31
CA ASP A 57 -5.85 -19.45 15.02
C ASP A 57 -6.23 -19.71 16.49
N SER A 58 -7.31 -19.08 17.00
CA SER A 58 -7.77 -19.25 18.37
C SER A 58 -8.16 -20.68 18.73
N LEU A 59 -8.70 -21.42 17.75
CA LEU A 59 -9.09 -22.81 17.90
C LEU A 59 -7.89 -23.74 18.13
N ARG A 60 -6.69 -23.34 17.72
CA ARG A 60 -5.45 -24.09 17.98
C ARG A 60 -4.98 -23.95 19.43
N PHE A 61 -5.51 -22.98 20.18
CA PHE A 61 -5.23 -22.78 21.60
C PHE A 61 -6.20 -23.53 22.52
N LEU A 62 -7.21 -24.22 21.96
CA LEU A 62 -8.13 -24.99 22.78
C LEU A 62 -7.40 -26.22 23.35
N PRO A 63 -7.55 -26.50 24.66
CA PRO A 63 -7.02 -27.73 25.24
C PRO A 63 -7.76 -28.92 24.65
N GLU A 64 -7.06 -30.05 24.51
CA GLU A 64 -7.71 -31.30 24.20
C GLU A 64 -8.46 -31.77 25.45
N VAL A 65 -9.79 -31.81 25.35
CA VAL A 65 -10.65 -32.29 26.43
C VAL A 65 -10.98 -33.75 26.12
N SER A 66 -10.50 -34.66 26.97
CA SER A 66 -10.84 -36.07 26.88
C SER A 66 -11.71 -36.48 28.06
N VAL A 67 -12.81 -37.15 27.75
CA VAL A 67 -13.72 -37.74 28.74
C VAL A 67 -13.45 -39.23 28.74
N SER A 68 -13.04 -39.74 29.89
CA SER A 68 -12.78 -41.17 30.07
C SER A 68 -13.63 -41.71 31.20
N ARG A 69 -14.09 -42.95 31.04
CA ARG A 69 -14.87 -43.66 32.04
C ARG A 69 -14.18 -44.99 32.29
N ARG A 70 -13.75 -45.22 33.53
CA ARG A 70 -13.19 -46.51 33.93
C ARG A 70 -14.34 -47.37 34.45
N SER A 71 -14.85 -48.26 33.62
CA SER A 71 -15.79 -49.30 34.04
C SER A 71 -15.31 -50.67 33.58
N PRO A 72 -15.32 -51.70 34.43
CA PRO A 72 -15.28 -53.09 33.98
C PRO A 72 -16.37 -53.34 32.94
N TYR A 73 -16.12 -54.25 31.99
CA TYR A 73 -17.03 -54.54 30.86
C TYR A 73 -18.48 -54.85 31.33
N ASP A 74 -18.64 -55.42 32.52
CA ASP A 74 -19.93 -55.82 33.08
C ASP A 74 -20.73 -54.70 33.77
N GLN A 75 -20.19 -53.47 33.90
CA GLN A 75 -20.81 -52.39 34.69
C GLN A 75 -21.04 -51.08 33.92
N VAL A 76 -21.04 -51.13 32.58
CA VAL A 76 -21.16 -49.96 31.69
C VAL A 76 -22.43 -49.12 31.92
N ASN A 77 -23.49 -49.68 32.48
CA ASN A 77 -24.76 -48.98 32.76
C ASN A 77 -25.04 -48.73 34.25
N SER A 78 -24.07 -48.98 35.14
CA SER A 78 -24.26 -48.75 36.57
C SER A 78 -24.07 -47.27 36.96
N PRO A 79 -24.90 -46.72 37.86
CA PRO A 79 -24.84 -45.31 38.28
C PRO A 79 -23.60 -44.96 39.11
N ASP A 80 -22.86 -45.96 39.61
CA ASP A 80 -21.70 -45.79 40.50
C ASP A 80 -20.36 -45.65 39.76
N THR A 81 -20.38 -45.33 38.46
CA THR A 81 -19.16 -45.24 37.65
C THR A 81 -18.65 -43.82 37.52
N GLU A 82 -17.41 -43.60 37.97
CA GLU A 82 -16.75 -42.31 37.94
C GLU A 82 -16.43 -41.88 36.50
N THR A 83 -16.86 -40.68 36.13
CA THR A 83 -16.53 -40.05 34.86
C THR A 83 -15.39 -39.07 35.09
N TYR A 84 -14.26 -39.30 34.43
CA TYR A 84 -13.09 -38.43 34.50
C TYR A 84 -13.09 -37.50 33.30
N VAL A 85 -13.15 -36.20 33.58
CA VAL A 85 -12.90 -35.16 32.57
C VAL A 85 -11.47 -34.71 32.76
N SER A 86 -10.65 -34.87 31.72
CA SER A 86 -9.28 -34.38 31.71
C SER A 86 -9.10 -33.37 30.58
N ALA A 87 -8.38 -32.30 30.87
CA ALA A 87 -7.96 -31.32 29.88
C ALA A 87 -6.43 -31.36 29.84
N SER A 88 -5.87 -31.59 28.66
CA SER A 88 -4.42 -31.55 28.44
C SER A 88 -4.07 -30.50 27.40
N VAL A 89 -2.94 -29.83 27.65
CA VAL A 89 -2.31 -28.91 26.70
C VAL A 89 -1.05 -29.59 26.18
N THR A 90 -0.92 -29.69 24.86
CA THR A 90 0.19 -30.41 24.23
C THR A 90 1.32 -29.42 23.94
N LEU A 91 2.56 -29.78 24.32
CA LEU A 91 3.76 -28.94 24.08
C LEU A 91 3.94 -28.53 22.60
N ASN A 92 3.48 -29.36 21.65
CA ASN A 92 3.50 -29.05 20.22
C ASN A 92 2.67 -27.80 19.85
N GLN A 93 1.59 -27.51 20.60
CA GLN A 93 0.77 -26.30 20.39
C GLN A 93 1.57 -25.01 20.64
N PHE A 94 2.60 -25.05 21.50
CA PHE A 94 3.48 -23.91 21.76
C PHE A 94 4.50 -23.68 20.64
N TYR A 95 5.06 -24.74 20.06
CA TYR A 95 5.99 -24.64 18.92
C TYR A 95 5.27 -24.16 17.66
N ASP A 96 4.05 -24.63 17.42
CA ASP A 96 3.22 -24.15 16.32
C ASP A 96 2.94 -22.63 16.44
N MET A 97 2.82 -22.12 17.68
CA MET A 97 2.61 -20.69 17.94
C MET A 97 3.84 -19.85 17.57
N THR A 98 5.03 -20.30 17.96
CA THR A 98 6.28 -19.60 17.62
C THR A 98 6.52 -19.58 16.12
N ASP A 99 6.24 -20.68 15.43
CA ASP A 99 6.38 -20.79 13.98
C ASP A 99 5.42 -19.87 13.22
N ILE A 100 4.16 -19.75 13.69
CA ILE A 100 3.19 -18.80 13.13
C ILE A 100 3.66 -17.36 13.33
N ALA A 101 4.12 -17.02 14.53
CA ALA A 101 4.62 -15.69 14.85
C ALA A 101 5.83 -15.30 13.98
N ASP A 102 6.76 -16.24 13.79
CA ASP A 102 7.95 -16.04 12.96
C ASP A 102 7.62 -15.88 11.47
N LYS A 103 6.69 -16.69 10.95
CA LYS A 103 6.17 -16.55 9.58
C LYS A 103 5.52 -15.19 9.36
N LYS A 104 4.60 -14.78 10.24
CA LYS A 104 3.94 -13.46 10.21
C LYS A 104 4.95 -12.31 10.33
N LYS A 105 5.99 -12.46 11.15
CA LYS A 105 7.08 -11.48 11.28
C LYS A 105 7.94 -11.41 10.01
N ALA A 106 8.15 -12.51 9.32
CA ALA A 106 8.84 -12.53 8.03
C ALA A 106 7.98 -11.87 6.93
N GLU A 107 6.68 -12.14 6.89
CA GLU A 107 5.72 -11.50 5.97
C GLU A 107 5.64 -9.99 6.19
N ARG A 108 5.50 -9.53 7.44
CA ARG A 108 5.54 -8.10 7.78
C ARG A 108 6.81 -7.42 7.28
N ARG A 109 7.97 -8.03 7.50
CA ARG A 109 9.26 -7.50 7.00
C ARG A 109 9.30 -7.42 5.48
N LYS A 110 8.74 -8.41 4.76
CA LYS A 110 8.65 -8.39 3.29
C LYS A 110 7.72 -7.27 2.81
N ALA A 111 6.56 -7.12 3.43
CA ALA A 111 5.59 -6.07 3.10
C ALA A 111 6.18 -4.66 3.31
N VAL A 112 6.85 -4.42 4.45
CA VAL A 112 7.55 -3.15 4.72
C VAL A 112 8.59 -2.84 3.64
N ARG A 113 9.43 -3.82 3.28
CA ARG A 113 10.42 -3.64 2.19
C ARG A 113 9.77 -3.36 0.85
N LYS A 114 8.63 -4.00 0.55
CA LYS A 114 7.88 -3.74 -0.67
C LYS A 114 7.37 -2.29 -0.69
N VAL A 115 6.76 -1.80 0.40
CA VAL A 115 6.34 -0.40 0.54
C VAL A 115 7.52 0.56 0.37
N GLU A 116 8.68 0.25 0.94
CA GLU A 116 9.90 1.07 0.74
C GLU A 116 10.34 1.12 -0.72
N SER A 117 10.35 -0.02 -1.40
CA SER A 117 10.73 -0.09 -2.82
C SER A 117 9.76 0.68 -3.71
N LEU A 118 8.45 0.60 -3.44
CA LEU A 118 7.42 1.35 -4.16
C LEU A 118 7.57 2.84 -3.89
N GLY A 119 7.82 3.24 -2.64
CA GLY A 119 8.07 4.62 -2.27
C GLY A 119 9.26 5.24 -3.03
N TYR A 120 10.35 4.50 -3.17
CA TYR A 120 11.52 4.94 -3.95
C TYR A 120 11.21 5.11 -5.44
N SER A 121 10.40 4.21 -6.01
CA SER A 121 9.94 4.34 -7.39
C SER A 121 9.06 5.58 -7.59
N ILE A 122 8.12 5.84 -6.66
CA ILE A 122 7.27 7.04 -6.70
C ILE A 122 8.11 8.31 -6.59
N GLU A 123 9.08 8.36 -5.68
CA GLU A 123 9.99 9.50 -5.52
C GLU A 123 10.66 9.85 -6.85
N LYS A 124 11.23 8.87 -7.56
CA LYS A 124 11.83 9.08 -8.89
C LYS A 124 10.84 9.59 -9.94
N LEU A 125 9.62 9.06 -9.94
CA LEU A 125 8.60 9.48 -10.90
C LEU A 125 8.13 10.90 -10.62
N ILE A 126 8.03 11.31 -9.35
CA ILE A 126 7.77 12.70 -8.97
C ILE A 126 8.88 13.60 -9.51
N GLU A 127 10.15 13.23 -9.34
CA GLU A 127 11.25 14.04 -9.88
C GLU A 127 11.19 14.16 -11.40
N ARG A 128 10.91 13.06 -12.10
CA ARG A 128 10.74 13.03 -13.55
C ARG A 128 9.56 13.91 -14.00
N LYS A 129 8.43 13.86 -13.31
CA LYS A 129 7.24 14.68 -13.56
C LYS A 129 7.58 16.17 -13.54
N TYR A 130 8.30 16.65 -12.52
CA TYR A 130 8.66 18.07 -12.45
C TYR A 130 9.71 18.46 -13.50
N LEU A 131 10.65 17.56 -13.84
CA LEU A 131 11.60 17.79 -14.93
C LEU A 131 10.89 17.93 -16.28
N MET A 132 9.98 17.01 -16.61
CA MET A 132 9.19 17.04 -17.84
C MET A 132 8.29 18.29 -17.89
N THR A 133 7.72 18.69 -16.76
CA THR A 133 6.90 19.91 -16.66
C THR A 133 7.73 21.16 -17.04
N ASP A 134 8.95 21.29 -16.52
CA ASP A 134 9.86 22.39 -16.86
C ASP A 134 10.28 22.37 -18.34
N GLN A 135 10.57 21.18 -18.90
CA GLN A 135 10.90 21.02 -20.31
C GLN A 135 9.73 21.44 -21.22
N ILE A 136 8.51 21.00 -20.91
CA ILE A 136 7.29 21.38 -21.63
C ILE A 136 7.09 22.89 -21.59
N TRP A 137 7.27 23.50 -20.41
CA TRP A 137 7.13 24.94 -20.26
C TRP A 137 8.14 25.71 -21.13
N LYS A 138 9.42 25.33 -21.08
CA LYS A 138 10.48 25.92 -21.92
C LYS A 138 10.18 25.75 -23.41
N MET A 139 9.75 24.55 -23.82
CA MET A 139 9.42 24.29 -25.23
C MET A 139 8.21 25.10 -25.69
N LYS A 140 7.17 25.26 -24.86
CA LYS A 140 6.02 26.12 -25.18
C LYS A 140 6.43 27.58 -25.36
N GLN A 141 7.39 28.09 -24.59
CA GLN A 141 7.95 29.44 -24.79
C GLN A 141 8.68 29.55 -26.13
N ILE A 142 9.49 28.53 -26.48
CA ILE A 142 10.22 28.48 -27.75
C ILE A 142 9.23 28.47 -28.93
N VAL A 143 8.19 27.63 -28.89
CA VAL A 143 7.17 27.56 -29.96
C VAL A 143 6.51 28.92 -30.19
N LYS A 144 6.21 29.66 -29.13
CA LYS A 144 5.62 31.02 -29.24
C LYS A 144 6.56 32.04 -29.90
N SER A 145 7.86 31.79 -29.89
CA SER A 145 8.88 32.70 -30.45
C SER A 145 9.28 32.37 -31.90
N ILE A 146 8.76 31.28 -32.48
CA ILE A 146 9.06 30.86 -33.86
C ILE A 146 8.06 31.52 -34.81
N GLU A 147 8.56 32.25 -35.81
CA GLU A 147 7.73 32.90 -36.85
C GLU A 147 7.32 31.92 -37.97
N GLU A 148 8.13 30.89 -38.24
CA GLU A 148 7.91 29.95 -39.32
C GLU A 148 6.90 28.84 -38.92
N PRO A 149 5.74 28.73 -39.60
CA PRO A 149 4.63 27.91 -39.14
C PRO A 149 4.92 26.39 -39.18
N ILE A 150 5.76 25.95 -40.12
CA ILE A 150 6.13 24.54 -40.27
C ILE A 150 7.06 24.09 -39.13
N GLU A 151 8.04 24.92 -38.78
CA GLU A 151 8.95 24.63 -37.66
C GLU A 151 8.23 24.69 -36.31
N ALA A 152 7.31 25.65 -36.15
CA ALA A 152 6.46 25.76 -34.97
C ALA A 152 5.59 24.50 -34.78
N ALA A 153 4.98 23.97 -35.85
CA ALA A 153 4.17 22.76 -35.80
C ALA A 153 4.98 21.52 -35.37
N ASN A 154 6.17 21.33 -35.94
CA ASN A 154 7.06 20.21 -35.58
C ASN A 154 7.51 20.27 -34.11
N ARG A 155 7.72 21.48 -33.58
CA ARG A 155 8.07 21.69 -32.16
C ARG A 155 6.87 21.50 -31.25
N GLN A 156 5.67 21.86 -31.71
CA GLN A 156 4.42 21.61 -31.01
C GLN A 156 4.11 20.12 -30.89
N GLU A 157 4.34 19.33 -31.94
CA GLU A 157 4.16 17.87 -31.87
C GLU A 157 5.06 17.24 -30.80
N LYS A 158 6.31 17.72 -30.66
CA LYS A 158 7.21 17.28 -29.58
C LYS A 158 6.72 17.69 -28.19
N VAL A 159 6.08 18.85 -28.06
CA VAL A 159 5.43 19.28 -26.81
C VAL A 159 4.29 18.32 -26.47
N ASP A 160 3.47 17.94 -27.45
CA ASP A 160 2.35 17.04 -27.26
C ASP A 160 2.83 15.63 -26.87
N GLN A 161 3.91 15.14 -27.48
CA GLN A 161 4.56 13.88 -27.10
C GLN A 161 5.07 13.89 -25.65
N LEU A 162 5.75 14.97 -25.23
CA LEU A 162 6.20 15.11 -23.84
C LEU A 162 5.01 15.20 -22.88
N GLN A 163 3.92 15.84 -23.29
CA GLN A 163 2.71 15.95 -22.48
C GLN A 163 2.00 14.59 -22.32
N LEU A 164 2.03 13.73 -23.34
CA LEU A 164 1.58 12.34 -23.23
C LEU A 164 2.44 11.54 -22.23
N GLN A 165 3.76 11.64 -22.32
CA GLN A 165 4.67 10.96 -21.38
C GLN A 165 4.49 11.46 -19.92
N LEU A 166 4.19 12.75 -19.76
CA LEU A 166 3.87 13.31 -18.46
C LEU A 166 2.59 12.68 -17.88
N ASN A 167 1.54 12.55 -18.69
CA ASN A 167 0.29 11.88 -18.30
C ASN A 167 0.50 10.40 -17.93
N GLU A 168 1.32 9.68 -18.69
CA GLU A 168 1.70 8.30 -18.35
C GLU A 168 2.40 8.23 -16.99
N THR A 169 3.29 9.19 -16.70
CA THR A 169 3.99 9.29 -15.40
C THR A 169 3.00 9.53 -14.26
N PHE A 170 1.97 10.36 -14.45
CA PHE A 170 0.90 10.55 -13.45
C PHE A 170 0.15 9.25 -13.16
N ILE A 171 -0.27 8.54 -14.22
CA ILE A 171 -0.98 7.27 -14.10
C ILE A 171 -0.11 6.23 -13.37
N GLU A 172 1.19 6.20 -13.64
CA GLU A 172 2.12 5.28 -12.98
C GLU A 172 2.26 5.58 -11.49
N ILE A 173 2.39 6.86 -11.12
CA ILE A 173 2.41 7.29 -9.71
C ILE A 173 1.13 6.83 -8.98
N GLU A 174 -0.04 7.06 -9.57
CA GLU A 174 -1.33 6.63 -8.99
C GLU A 174 -1.41 5.12 -8.79
N LYS A 175 -0.95 4.35 -9.79
CA LYS A 175 -0.90 2.88 -9.69
C LYS A 175 -0.01 2.41 -8.55
N LEU A 176 1.15 3.02 -8.36
CA LEU A 176 2.07 2.66 -7.28
C LEU A 176 1.49 3.02 -5.90
N PHE A 177 0.80 4.15 -5.77
CA PHE A 177 0.07 4.46 -4.53
C PHE A 177 -1.04 3.44 -4.24
N ALA A 178 -1.80 3.03 -5.26
CA ALA A 178 -2.81 1.98 -5.12
C ALA A 178 -2.17 0.63 -4.74
N GLU A 179 -0.99 0.32 -5.25
CA GLU A 179 -0.25 -0.89 -4.87
C GLU A 179 0.23 -0.84 -3.41
N ILE A 180 0.69 0.33 -2.93
CA ILE A 180 1.02 0.51 -1.50
C ILE A 180 -0.20 0.23 -0.62
N GLU A 181 -1.37 0.77 -0.99
CA GLU A 181 -2.61 0.55 -0.24
C GLU A 181 -3.02 -0.93 -0.28
N TYR A 182 -2.92 -1.58 -1.44
CA TYR A 182 -3.19 -3.01 -1.56
C TYR A 182 -2.32 -3.85 -0.63
N VAL A 183 -1.01 -3.54 -0.55
CA VAL A 183 -0.09 -4.22 0.38
C VAL A 183 -0.48 -3.99 1.83
N CYS A 184 -0.97 -2.81 2.19
CA CYS A 184 -1.46 -2.55 3.56
C CYS A 184 -2.70 -3.40 3.87
N VAL A 185 -3.68 -3.44 2.96
CA VAL A 185 -4.92 -4.21 3.13
C VAL A 185 -4.68 -5.72 3.14
N GLU A 186 -3.69 -6.22 2.39
CA GLU A 186 -3.35 -7.66 2.39
C GLU A 186 -2.80 -8.12 3.76
N MET A 187 -2.13 -7.21 4.48
CA MET A 187 -1.53 -7.51 5.78
C MET A 187 -2.56 -7.53 6.92
N GLU A 188 -3.54 -6.62 6.87
CA GLU A 188 -4.68 -6.56 7.80
C GLU A 188 -5.46 -7.90 7.88
#